data_AF-A0AAD6UZ96-F1
#
_entry.id   AF-A0AAD6UZ96-F1
#
_cell.length_a   1.000
_cell.length_b   1.000
_cell.length_c   1.000
_cell.angle_alpha   90.00
_cell.angle_beta   90.00
_cell.angle_gamma   90.00
#
_symmetry.space_group_name_H-M   'P 1'
#
loop_
_entity.id
_entity.type
_entity.pdbx_description
1 polymer ?
#
loop_
_entity_poly.entity_id
_entity_poly.type
_entity_poly.pdbx_seq_one_letter_code
_entity_poly.pdbx_strand_id
1 'polypeptide(L)'
;MFSEGDTISLRTHQGHFATYTIIKPFLPFTKSVVLLAESNGPGGNETVVLKIYDPRYLDERLSEIPSIPARPWTLVAERAAAFSRALATEPFDESQLHEDEPEDEEGRAARAALWEEYFFSLSTDCFQVECQAYKRLRHLQGSAIPRLFTRGHLILPQGERAIEPPVIVLENIPSTTLRDIPEDALAECAEACKLLVQAIDSFATRGVFHGDINHNNVLFSPPERPARAVLIDFGCGGIRQLNEDEETWKFNVSFANDSRRIRRLLKEKGVEIRVHTGDGATT
;
A
#
# COMPACT_ATOMS: atom_id res chain seq x y z
N MET A 1 -18.11 4.30 -8.54
CA MET A 1 -16.99 5.18 -8.16
C MET A 1 -17.18 5.54 -6.71
N PHE A 2 -16.13 5.60 -5.90
CA PHE A 2 -16.23 5.94 -4.49
C PHE A 2 -16.38 7.46 -4.34
N SER A 3 -17.49 7.92 -3.77
CA SER A 3 -17.85 9.34 -3.69
C SER A 3 -18.06 9.77 -2.23
N GLU A 4 -17.86 11.05 -1.95
CA GLU A 4 -18.21 11.65 -0.66
C GLU A 4 -19.70 11.41 -0.34
N GLY A 5 -19.98 11.03 0.91
CA GLY A 5 -21.31 10.67 1.39
C GLY A 5 -21.73 9.22 1.14
N ASP A 6 -21.06 8.48 0.25
CA ASP A 6 -21.37 7.07 0.01
C ASP A 6 -21.09 6.24 1.28
N THR A 7 -21.91 5.23 1.52
CA THR A 7 -21.70 4.26 2.60
C THR A 7 -21.08 2.98 2.06
N ILE A 8 -20.03 2.49 2.72
CA ILE A 8 -19.40 1.21 2.42
C ILE A 8 -19.50 0.25 3.60
N SER A 9 -19.73 -1.02 3.29
CA SER A 9 -19.86 -2.08 4.27
C SER A 9 -18.69 -3.05 4.15
N LEU A 10 -18.06 -3.38 5.27
CA LEU A 10 -16.95 -4.32 5.35
C LEU A 10 -17.33 -5.54 6.17
N ARG A 11 -16.95 -6.72 5.69
CA ARG A 11 -16.87 -7.94 6.50
C ARG A 11 -15.47 -8.05 7.06
N THR A 12 -15.31 -7.78 8.34
CA THR A 12 -14.01 -7.88 9.02
C THR A 12 -13.52 -9.33 9.06
N HIS A 13 -12.21 -9.53 9.23
CA HIS A 13 -11.62 -10.87 9.40
C HIS A 13 -12.16 -11.64 10.63
N GLN A 14 -12.81 -10.96 11.56
CA GLN A 14 -13.47 -11.56 12.73
C GLN A 14 -14.92 -11.98 12.44
N GLY A 15 -15.42 -11.76 11.21
CA GLY A 15 -16.79 -12.05 10.81
C GLY A 15 -17.80 -10.95 11.17
N HIS A 16 -17.37 -9.87 11.84
CA HIS A 16 -18.23 -8.73 12.13
C HIS A 16 -18.45 -7.85 10.90
N PHE A 17 -19.63 -7.25 10.82
CA PHE A 17 -19.97 -6.23 9.83
C PHE A 17 -19.68 -4.85 10.40
N ALA A 18 -19.01 -4.01 9.61
CA ALA A 18 -18.74 -2.62 9.94
C ALA A 18 -19.13 -1.75 8.75
N THR A 19 -19.72 -0.59 9.03
CA THR A 19 -20.17 0.36 8.00
C THR A 19 -19.46 1.69 8.16
N TYR A 20 -19.09 2.32 7.06
CA TYR A 20 -18.35 3.56 7.04
C TYR A 20 -18.96 4.54 6.05
N THR A 21 -19.01 5.82 6.41
CA THR A 21 -19.42 6.90 5.50
C THR A 21 -18.17 7.56 4.92
N ILE A 22 -18.06 7.64 3.61
CA ILE A 22 -16.92 8.28 2.94
C ILE A 22 -16.97 9.78 3.18
N ILE A 23 -15.91 10.32 3.78
CA ILE A 23 -15.68 11.77 3.91
C ILE A 23 -15.05 12.28 2.62
N LYS A 24 -13.97 11.63 2.14
CA LYS A 24 -13.38 11.94 0.84
C LYS A 24 -12.49 10.82 0.31
N PRO A 25 -12.35 10.69 -1.01
CA PRO A 25 -11.27 9.91 -1.62
C PRO A 25 -9.95 10.69 -1.65
N PHE A 26 -8.82 9.98 -1.55
CA PHE A 26 -7.50 10.50 -1.88
C PHE A 26 -7.14 10.08 -3.30
N LEU A 27 -7.02 11.05 -4.21
CA LEU A 27 -6.80 10.83 -5.64
C LEU A 27 -5.42 11.36 -6.09
N PRO A 28 -4.85 10.82 -7.17
CA PRO A 28 -5.31 9.64 -7.92
C PRO A 28 -5.10 8.33 -7.16
N PHE A 29 -5.87 7.30 -7.50
CA PHE A 29 -5.62 5.93 -7.02
C PHE A 29 -4.47 5.31 -7.82
N THR A 30 -3.58 4.59 -7.14
CA THR A 30 -2.40 3.95 -7.76
C THR A 30 -2.42 2.44 -7.57
N LYS A 31 -2.20 1.95 -6.34
CA LYS A 31 -2.25 0.51 -6.00
C LYS A 31 -3.50 0.08 -5.25
N SER A 32 -4.26 1.06 -4.78
CA SER A 32 -5.45 0.86 -3.97
C SER A 32 -6.30 2.12 -3.96
N VAL A 33 -7.58 1.96 -3.63
CA VAL A 33 -8.47 3.07 -3.31
C VAL A 33 -8.24 3.46 -1.86
N VAL A 34 -7.86 4.71 -1.63
CA VAL A 34 -7.65 5.27 -0.28
C VAL A 34 -8.74 6.28 0.02
N LEU A 35 -9.46 6.06 1.13
CA LEU A 35 -10.61 6.87 1.54
C LEU A 35 -10.42 7.35 2.97
N LEU A 36 -10.73 8.62 3.23
CA LEU A 36 -11.04 9.10 4.57
C LEU A 36 -12.51 8.78 4.83
N ALA A 37 -12.81 8.12 5.94
CA ALA A 37 -14.17 7.71 6.26
C ALA A 37 -14.47 7.82 7.75
N GLU A 38 -15.75 7.90 8.09
CA GLU A 38 -16.26 7.89 9.46
C GLU A 38 -16.85 6.51 9.77
N SER A 39 -16.42 5.90 10.88
CA SER A 39 -16.96 4.63 11.36
C SER A 39 -18.35 4.82 11.96
N ASN A 40 -19.35 4.12 11.45
CA ASN A 40 -20.73 4.19 11.95
C ASN A 40 -20.97 3.04 12.95
N GLY A 41 -20.47 3.21 14.19
CA GLY A 41 -20.55 2.18 15.23
C GLY A 41 -21.20 2.67 16.52
N PRO A 42 -21.75 1.77 17.36
CA PRO A 42 -22.39 2.12 18.63
C PRO A 42 -21.43 2.73 19.67
N GLY A 43 -20.11 2.62 19.47
CA GLY A 43 -19.07 3.22 20.32
C GLY A 43 -18.73 4.68 20.01
N GLY A 44 -19.44 5.31 19.07
CA GLY A 44 -19.15 6.65 18.58
C GLY A 44 -18.51 6.63 17.20
N ASN A 45 -18.50 7.81 16.57
CA ASN A 45 -17.90 7.99 15.26
C ASN A 45 -16.39 8.22 15.39
N GLU A 46 -15.60 7.37 14.74
CA GLU A 46 -14.15 7.54 14.64
C GLU A 46 -13.78 7.75 13.17
N THR A 47 -12.98 8.78 12.89
CA THR A 47 -12.44 9.02 11.56
C THR A 47 -11.26 8.07 11.31
N VAL A 48 -11.33 7.31 10.22
CA VAL A 48 -10.35 6.29 9.84
C VAL A 48 -9.92 6.46 8.38
N VAL A 49 -8.82 5.82 8.01
CA VAL A 49 -8.43 5.65 6.62
C VAL A 49 -8.75 4.22 6.18
N LEU A 50 -9.49 4.09 5.08
CA LEU A 50 -9.81 2.82 4.45
C LEU A 50 -8.96 2.68 3.19
N LYS A 51 -8.21 1.59 3.11
CA LYS A 51 -7.42 1.25 1.94
C LYS A 51 -7.95 -0.05 1.34
N ILE A 52 -8.59 0.07 0.17
CA ILE A 52 -9.30 -0.99 -0.54
C ILE A 52 -8.46 -1.40 -1.74
N TYR A 53 -8.03 -2.66 -1.75
CA TYR A 53 -7.23 -3.25 -2.81
C TYR A 53 -8.16 -3.81 -3.88
N ASP A 54 -8.77 -2.90 -4.65
CA ASP A 54 -9.63 -3.24 -5.77
C ASP A 54 -8.82 -3.16 -7.07
N PRO A 55 -8.56 -4.31 -7.75
CA PRO A 55 -7.75 -4.36 -8.96
C PRO A 55 -8.19 -3.39 -10.04
N ARG A 56 -9.46 -2.97 -10.07
CA ARG A 56 -10.02 -2.02 -11.05
C ARG A 56 -9.32 -0.65 -11.05
N TYR A 57 -8.70 -0.29 -9.94
CA TYR A 57 -8.09 1.03 -9.73
C TYR A 57 -6.56 0.98 -9.73
N LEU A 58 -5.97 -0.13 -10.21
CA LEU A 58 -4.53 -0.21 -10.45
C LEU A 58 -4.14 0.74 -11.59
N ASP A 59 -3.15 1.59 -11.34
CA ASP A 59 -2.62 2.52 -12.33
C ASP A 59 -1.97 1.81 -13.52
N GLU A 60 -1.45 0.58 -13.35
CA GLU A 60 -0.93 -0.24 -14.45
C GLU A 60 -1.95 -0.56 -15.54
N ARG A 61 -3.25 -0.42 -15.27
CA ARG A 61 -4.29 -0.60 -16.29
C ARG A 61 -4.30 0.50 -17.34
N LEU A 62 -3.83 1.68 -16.97
CA LEU A 62 -3.87 2.89 -17.78
C LEU A 62 -2.42 3.30 -18.06
N SER A 63 -1.83 2.73 -19.11
CA SER A 63 -0.50 3.15 -19.52
C SER A 63 -0.56 4.51 -20.23
N GLU A 64 0.28 5.44 -19.79
CA GLU A 64 0.52 6.69 -20.52
C GLU A 64 1.42 6.48 -21.75
N ILE A 65 2.02 5.28 -21.89
CA ILE A 65 2.89 4.93 -23.00
C ILE A 65 2.03 4.43 -24.17
N PRO A 66 2.00 5.10 -25.33
CA PRO A 66 1.11 4.74 -26.45
C PRO A 66 1.29 3.31 -26.99
N SER A 67 2.46 2.71 -26.79
CA SER A 67 2.77 1.34 -27.23
C SER A 67 2.25 0.26 -26.27
N ILE A 68 1.77 0.63 -25.08
CA ILE A 68 1.22 -0.32 -24.11
C ILE A 68 -0.31 -0.15 -24.11
N PRO A 69 -1.08 -1.20 -24.48
CA PRO A 69 -2.52 -1.08 -24.54
C PRO A 69 -3.12 -0.85 -23.16
N ALA A 70 -4.12 0.04 -23.07
CA ALA A 70 -4.95 0.13 -21.88
C ALA A 70 -5.69 -1.20 -21.64
N ARG A 71 -5.82 -1.60 -20.38
CA ARG A 71 -6.48 -2.85 -19.97
C ARG A 71 -7.72 -2.54 -19.12
N PRO A 72 -8.79 -2.02 -19.74
CA PRO A 72 -10.00 -1.66 -19.02
C PRO A 72 -10.64 -2.89 -18.39
N TRP A 73 -11.11 -2.73 -17.16
CA TRP A 73 -11.80 -3.80 -16.46
C TRP A 73 -13.14 -4.14 -17.10
N THR A 74 -13.47 -5.43 -17.16
CA THR A 74 -14.82 -5.91 -17.45
C THR A 74 -15.23 -7.03 -16.50
N LEU A 75 -16.51 -7.08 -16.15
CA LEU A 75 -17.05 -8.16 -15.30
C LEU A 75 -16.92 -9.54 -15.96
N VAL A 76 -16.97 -9.61 -17.29
CA VAL A 76 -16.80 -10.88 -18.04
C VAL A 76 -15.39 -11.42 -17.85
N ALA A 77 -14.37 -10.58 -18.05
CA ALA A 77 -12.98 -10.98 -17.87
C ALA A 77 -12.68 -11.35 -16.40
N GLU A 78 -13.18 -10.58 -15.43
CA GLU A 78 -12.99 -10.88 -14.00
C GLU A 78 -13.62 -12.23 -13.61
N ARG A 79 -14.82 -12.54 -14.13
CA ARG A 79 -15.47 -13.84 -13.90
C ARG A 79 -14.71 -14.99 -14.55
N ALA A 80 -14.21 -14.79 -15.77
CA ALA A 80 -13.39 -15.79 -16.45
C ALA A 80 -12.09 -16.06 -15.68
N ALA A 81 -11.39 -15.02 -15.23
CA ALA A 81 -10.20 -15.14 -14.39
C ALA A 81 -10.50 -15.88 -13.08
N ALA A 82 -11.55 -15.47 -12.36
CA ALA A 82 -11.96 -16.12 -11.11
C ALA A 82 -12.33 -17.60 -11.30
N PHE A 83 -12.99 -17.94 -12.41
CA PHE A 83 -13.32 -19.32 -12.76
C PHE A 83 -12.06 -20.14 -13.05
N SER A 84 -11.15 -19.62 -13.88
CA SER A 84 -9.86 -20.27 -14.17
C SER A 84 -9.04 -20.50 -12.90
N ARG A 85 -8.92 -19.48 -12.05
CA ARG A 85 -8.22 -19.58 -10.76
C ARG A 85 -8.83 -20.64 -9.83
N ALA A 86 -10.15 -20.80 -9.84
CA ALA A 86 -10.82 -21.82 -9.02
C ALA A 86 -10.56 -23.26 -9.52
N LEU A 87 -10.22 -23.42 -10.79
CA LEU A 87 -9.91 -24.73 -11.41
C LEU A 87 -8.41 -25.00 -11.52
N ALA A 88 -7.56 -23.98 -11.33
CA ALA A 88 -6.13 -24.08 -11.52
C ALA A 88 -5.49 -25.06 -10.52
N THR A 89 -4.64 -25.95 -11.02
CA THR A 89 -3.81 -26.85 -10.21
C THR A 89 -2.38 -26.33 -10.05
N GLU A 90 -1.97 -25.40 -10.91
CA GLU A 90 -0.65 -24.78 -10.93
C GLU A 90 -0.78 -23.27 -10.67
N PRO A 91 0.29 -22.61 -10.18
CA PRO A 91 0.32 -21.15 -10.05
C PRO A 91 0.12 -20.44 -11.38
N PHE A 92 -0.36 -19.19 -11.31
CA PHE A 92 -0.44 -18.32 -12.47
C PHE A 92 0.95 -18.08 -13.08
N ASP A 93 1.06 -18.27 -14.39
CA ASP A 93 2.29 -18.04 -15.16
C ASP A 93 2.20 -16.69 -15.88
N GLU A 94 2.90 -15.69 -15.35
CA GLU A 94 2.93 -14.34 -15.91
C GLU A 94 3.52 -14.29 -17.32
N SER A 95 4.34 -15.27 -17.72
CA SER A 95 4.96 -15.29 -19.05
C SER A 95 3.93 -15.33 -20.19
N GLN A 96 2.74 -15.87 -19.92
CA GLN A 96 1.60 -15.92 -20.86
C GLN A 96 1.10 -14.53 -21.26
N LEU A 97 1.36 -13.49 -20.45
CA LEU A 97 1.00 -12.11 -20.77
C LEU A 97 1.89 -11.49 -21.86
N HIS A 98 3.10 -12.04 -22.04
CA HIS A 98 4.11 -11.54 -22.98
C HIS A 98 4.07 -12.24 -24.34
N GLU A 99 3.17 -13.21 -24.52
CA GLU A 99 2.89 -13.82 -25.82
C GLU A 99 2.26 -12.81 -26.78
N ASP A 100 2.39 -13.08 -28.09
CA ASP A 100 1.81 -12.24 -29.14
C ASP A 100 0.31 -12.01 -28.92
N GLU A 101 -0.18 -10.82 -29.27
CA GLU A 101 -1.60 -10.49 -29.11
C GLU A 101 -2.46 -11.31 -30.09
N PRO A 102 -3.51 -12.00 -29.59
CA PRO A 102 -4.35 -12.84 -30.44
C PRO A 102 -5.19 -12.04 -31.45
N GLU A 103 -5.27 -12.56 -32.68
CA GLU A 103 -6.03 -11.94 -33.77
C GLU A 103 -7.53 -12.23 -33.72
N ASP A 104 -7.94 -13.33 -33.09
CA ASP A 104 -9.34 -13.74 -32.98
C ASP A 104 -9.99 -13.23 -31.67
N GLU A 105 -11.33 -13.23 -31.65
CA GLU A 105 -12.10 -12.70 -30.52
C GLU A 105 -11.98 -13.55 -29.25
N GLU A 106 -11.93 -14.88 -29.40
CA GLU A 106 -11.81 -15.81 -28.28
C GLU A 106 -10.45 -15.67 -27.59
N GLY A 107 -9.38 -15.62 -28.37
CA GLY A 107 -8.04 -15.35 -27.88
C GLY A 107 -7.96 -14.00 -27.15
N ARG A 108 -8.56 -12.93 -27.70
CA ARG A 108 -8.58 -11.62 -27.00
C ARG A 108 -9.33 -11.68 -25.68
N ALA A 109 -10.45 -12.41 -25.61
CA ALA A 109 -11.20 -12.60 -24.38
C ALA A 109 -10.40 -13.40 -23.34
N ALA A 110 -9.68 -14.45 -23.77
CA ALA A 110 -8.78 -15.21 -22.92
C ALA A 110 -7.63 -14.33 -22.40
N ARG A 111 -7.00 -13.53 -23.27
CA ARG A 111 -5.96 -12.57 -22.88
C ARG A 111 -6.47 -11.54 -21.88
N ALA A 112 -7.69 -11.03 -22.05
CA ALA A 112 -8.30 -10.12 -21.08
C ALA A 112 -8.47 -10.79 -19.70
N ALA A 113 -8.90 -12.06 -19.66
CA ALA A 113 -9.01 -12.81 -18.41
C ALA A 113 -7.64 -13.05 -17.75
N LEU A 114 -6.59 -13.33 -18.51
CA LEU A 114 -5.22 -13.46 -17.98
C LEU A 114 -4.73 -12.15 -17.35
N TRP A 115 -5.00 -11.01 -17.98
CA TRP A 115 -4.70 -9.70 -17.38
C TRP A 115 -5.49 -9.44 -16.09
N GLU A 116 -6.75 -9.87 -16.01
CA GLU A 116 -7.52 -9.77 -14.76
C GLU A 116 -6.95 -10.66 -13.64
N GLU A 117 -6.43 -11.84 -13.97
CA GLU A 117 -5.72 -12.69 -13.01
C GLU A 117 -4.43 -12.03 -12.51
N TYR A 118 -3.66 -11.42 -13.42
CA TYR A 118 -2.46 -10.65 -13.08
C TYR A 118 -2.77 -9.49 -12.13
N PHE A 119 -3.76 -8.65 -12.49
CA PHE A 119 -4.14 -7.51 -11.66
C PHE A 119 -4.72 -7.93 -10.30
N PHE A 120 -5.45 -9.05 -10.25
CA PHE A 120 -5.88 -9.64 -8.99
C PHE A 120 -4.67 -10.06 -8.13
N SER A 121 -3.70 -10.76 -8.73
CA SER A 121 -2.51 -11.23 -8.04
C SER A 121 -1.70 -10.05 -7.49
N LEU A 122 -1.42 -9.06 -8.34
CA LEU A 122 -0.70 -7.84 -7.95
C LEU A 122 -1.39 -7.10 -6.78
N SER A 123 -2.70 -6.86 -6.90
CA SER A 123 -3.48 -6.20 -5.84
C SER A 123 -3.50 -7.01 -4.55
N THR A 124 -3.53 -8.35 -4.65
CA THR A 124 -3.50 -9.26 -3.50
C THR A 124 -2.13 -9.24 -2.84
N ASP A 125 -1.05 -9.23 -3.60
CA ASP A 125 0.32 -9.17 -3.10
C ASP A 125 0.56 -7.86 -2.34
N CYS A 126 0.15 -6.71 -2.91
CA CYS A 126 0.23 -5.43 -2.21
C CYS A 126 -0.51 -5.46 -0.85
N PHE A 127 -1.74 -6.01 -0.82
CA PHE A 127 -2.50 -6.17 0.42
C PHE A 127 -1.78 -7.06 1.44
N GLN A 128 -1.24 -8.19 0.99
CA GLN A 128 -0.57 -9.16 1.86
C GLN A 128 0.73 -8.58 2.43
N VAL A 129 1.55 -7.97 1.59
CA VAL A 129 2.79 -7.29 1.99
C VAL A 129 2.50 -6.25 3.05
N GLU A 130 1.53 -5.36 2.82
CA GLU A 130 1.21 -4.30 3.77
C GLU A 130 0.69 -4.87 5.10
N CYS A 131 -0.19 -5.88 5.07
CA CYS A 131 -0.64 -6.57 6.29
C CYS A 131 0.53 -7.18 7.08
N GLN A 132 1.48 -7.82 6.40
CA GLN A 132 2.65 -8.42 7.05
C GLN A 132 3.62 -7.37 7.57
N ALA A 133 3.78 -6.24 6.88
CA ALA A 133 4.58 -5.11 7.35
C ALA A 133 4.03 -4.59 8.69
N TYR A 134 2.72 -4.30 8.77
CA TYR A 134 2.09 -3.89 10.03
C TYR A 134 2.24 -4.94 11.14
N LYS A 135 2.16 -6.24 10.82
CA LYS A 135 2.37 -7.33 11.78
C LYS A 135 3.81 -7.36 12.31
N ARG A 136 4.82 -7.27 11.44
CA ARG A 136 6.25 -7.31 11.81
C ARG A 136 6.71 -6.03 12.52
N LEU A 137 6.10 -4.90 12.17
CA LEU A 137 6.40 -3.57 12.72
C LEU A 137 5.42 -3.14 13.82
N ARG A 138 4.73 -4.08 14.48
CA ARG A 138 3.70 -3.80 15.50
C ARG A 138 4.08 -2.77 16.59
N HIS A 139 5.35 -2.72 16.95
CA HIS A 139 5.90 -1.85 18.01
C HIS A 139 6.14 -0.40 17.53
N LEU A 140 6.08 -0.15 16.22
CA LEU A 140 6.17 1.17 15.60
C LEU A 140 4.80 1.78 15.28
N GLN A 141 3.72 0.99 15.42
CA GLN A 141 2.37 1.46 15.15
C GLN A 141 1.93 2.54 16.14
N GLY A 142 1.39 3.63 15.62
CA GLY A 142 0.99 4.82 16.36
C GLY A 142 2.13 5.79 16.68
N SER A 143 3.38 5.43 16.36
CA SER A 143 4.55 6.30 16.52
C SER A 143 5.18 6.66 15.18
N ALA A 144 5.80 5.70 14.50
CA ALA A 144 6.51 5.90 13.22
C ALA A 144 5.74 5.37 12.00
N ILE A 145 4.73 4.52 12.21
CA ILE A 145 3.77 4.07 11.18
C ILE A 145 2.34 4.15 11.76
N PRO A 146 1.27 4.20 10.95
CA PRO A 146 -0.10 4.21 11.45
C PRO A 146 -0.45 2.98 12.28
N ARG A 147 -1.51 3.05 13.09
CA ARG A 147 -2.13 1.85 13.65
C ARG A 147 -2.98 1.14 12.60
N LEU A 148 -2.82 -0.17 12.49
CA LEU A 148 -3.74 -1.05 11.78
C LEU A 148 -4.84 -1.49 12.76
N PHE A 149 -6.05 -0.97 12.58
CA PHE A 149 -7.18 -1.31 13.44
C PHE A 149 -7.79 -2.66 13.09
N THR A 150 -8.05 -2.90 11.81
CA THR A 150 -8.58 -4.17 11.33
C THR A 150 -8.32 -4.36 9.84
N ARG A 151 -8.60 -5.58 9.37
CA ARG A 151 -8.66 -5.96 7.96
C ARG A 151 -9.94 -6.73 7.68
N GLY A 152 -10.37 -6.73 6.44
CA GLY A 152 -11.60 -7.40 6.00
C GLY A 152 -11.73 -7.41 4.49
N HIS A 153 -12.97 -7.58 4.03
CA HIS A 153 -13.31 -7.52 2.62
C HIS A 153 -14.49 -6.58 2.42
N LEU A 154 -14.47 -5.87 1.30
CA LEU A 154 -15.55 -4.99 0.88
C LEU A 154 -16.77 -5.82 0.48
N ILE A 155 -17.92 -5.54 1.09
CA ILE A 155 -19.18 -6.17 0.73
C ILE A 155 -19.79 -5.39 -0.43
N LEU A 156 -19.97 -6.09 -1.54
CA LEU A 156 -20.56 -5.54 -2.75
C LEU A 156 -21.90 -6.23 -3.05
N PRO A 157 -22.83 -5.55 -3.73
CA PRO A 157 -24.08 -6.17 -4.17
C PRO A 157 -23.82 -7.44 -5.01
N GLN A 158 -24.70 -8.42 -4.86
CA GLN A 158 -24.53 -9.71 -5.51
C GLN A 158 -24.49 -9.56 -7.04
N GLY A 159 -23.48 -10.17 -7.66
CA GLY A 159 -23.33 -10.20 -9.11
C GLY A 159 -22.57 -9.02 -9.70
N GLU A 160 -22.27 -7.95 -8.94
CA GLU A 160 -21.47 -6.82 -9.42
C GLU A 160 -19.99 -7.17 -9.63
N ARG A 161 -19.49 -8.15 -8.87
CA ARG A 161 -18.10 -8.61 -8.90
C ARG A 161 -18.02 -10.12 -8.76
N ALA A 162 -16.95 -10.70 -9.29
CA ALA A 162 -16.55 -12.09 -9.02
C ALA A 162 -15.63 -12.21 -7.80
N ILE A 163 -15.16 -11.09 -7.27
CA ILE A 163 -14.26 -11.03 -6.10
C ILE A 163 -14.80 -10.06 -5.05
N GLU A 164 -14.40 -10.26 -3.81
CA GLU A 164 -14.56 -9.28 -2.73
C GLU A 164 -13.20 -8.60 -2.48
N PRO A 165 -13.01 -7.33 -2.85
CA PRO A 165 -11.73 -6.64 -2.65
C PRO A 165 -11.31 -6.61 -1.17
N PRO A 166 -10.07 -6.97 -0.82
CA PRO A 166 -9.59 -6.89 0.55
C PRO A 166 -9.38 -5.43 0.98
N VAL A 167 -9.56 -5.17 2.27
CA VAL A 167 -9.53 -3.83 2.87
C VAL A 167 -8.72 -3.85 4.16
N ILE A 168 -7.94 -2.80 4.40
CA ILE A 168 -7.38 -2.48 5.71
C ILE A 168 -7.96 -1.16 6.24
N VAL A 169 -8.12 -1.08 7.55
CA VAL A 169 -8.60 0.09 8.27
C VAL A 169 -7.47 0.61 9.15
N LEU A 170 -7.07 1.86 8.91
CA LEU A 170 -5.91 2.49 9.52
C LEU A 170 -6.31 3.71 10.36
N GLU A 171 -5.45 4.08 11.31
CA GLU A 171 -5.46 5.37 12.00
C GLU A 171 -5.53 6.51 10.98
N ASN A 172 -6.50 7.41 11.14
CA ASN A 172 -6.44 8.71 10.47
C ASN A 172 -5.43 9.60 11.18
N ILE A 173 -4.49 10.16 10.42
CA ILE A 173 -3.45 11.04 10.94
C ILE A 173 -3.64 12.44 10.32
N PRO A 174 -4.26 13.39 11.04
CA PRO A 174 -4.26 14.79 10.63
C PRO A 174 -2.82 15.26 10.45
N SER A 175 -2.43 15.57 9.22
CA SER A 175 -1.03 15.78 8.85
C SER A 175 -0.86 16.62 7.59
N THR A 176 0.39 17.06 7.38
CA THR A 176 0.92 17.52 6.10
C THR A 176 1.96 16.53 5.58
N THR A 177 2.19 16.46 4.27
CA THR A 177 3.20 15.56 3.69
C THR A 177 4.59 16.19 3.74
N LEU A 178 5.65 15.41 3.59
CA LEU A 178 7.01 15.94 3.42
C LEU A 178 7.12 16.83 2.16
N ARG A 179 6.28 16.59 1.14
CA ARG A 179 6.22 17.43 -0.05
C ARG A 179 5.78 18.85 0.34
N ASP A 180 4.74 18.97 1.16
CA ASP A 180 4.00 20.22 1.39
C ASP A 180 4.34 20.92 2.72
N ILE A 181 5.07 20.26 3.63
CA ILE A 181 5.51 20.89 4.89
C ILE A 181 6.43 22.09 4.62
N PRO A 182 6.19 23.24 5.28
CA PRO A 182 7.11 24.38 5.27
C PRO A 182 8.50 24.03 5.83
N GLU A 183 9.56 24.61 5.27
CA GLU A 183 10.94 24.29 5.66
C GLU A 183 11.26 24.67 7.11
N ASP A 184 10.72 25.78 7.59
CA ASP A 184 10.84 26.24 8.97
C ASP A 184 10.17 25.27 9.94
N ALA A 185 8.94 24.83 9.65
CA ALA A 185 8.23 23.83 10.43
C ALA A 185 8.97 22.47 10.44
N LEU A 186 9.55 22.08 9.32
CA LEU A 186 10.33 20.84 9.20
C LEU A 186 11.63 20.91 10.02
N ALA A 187 12.31 22.06 10.03
CA ALA A 187 13.51 22.28 10.83
C ALA A 187 13.21 22.16 12.33
N GLU A 188 12.07 22.67 12.79
CA GLU A 188 11.62 22.55 14.19
C GLU A 188 11.31 21.10 14.61
N CYS A 189 10.93 20.22 13.66
CA CYS A 189 10.64 18.82 13.94
C CYS A 189 11.81 17.85 13.65
N ALA A 190 13.06 18.32 13.68
CA ALA A 190 14.25 17.52 13.39
C ALA A 190 14.37 16.23 14.23
N GLU A 191 13.97 16.24 15.51
CA GLU A 191 13.99 15.02 16.33
C GLU A 191 12.95 14.00 15.84
N ALA A 192 11.77 14.43 15.37
CA ALA A 192 10.79 13.54 14.77
C ALA A 192 11.34 12.90 13.48
N CYS A 193 12.04 13.67 12.65
CA CYS A 193 12.75 13.16 11.47
C CYS A 193 13.79 12.11 11.84
N LYS A 194 14.57 12.34 12.90
CA LYS A 194 15.57 11.40 13.39
C LYS A 194 14.94 10.10 13.91
N LEU A 195 13.86 10.18 14.68
CA LEU A 195 13.11 9.01 15.15
C LEU A 195 12.52 8.21 14.00
N LEU A 196 11.98 8.88 12.97
CA LEU A 196 11.50 8.23 11.76
C LEU A 196 12.62 7.48 11.04
N VAL A 197 13.77 8.13 10.86
CA VAL A 197 14.94 7.51 10.23
C VAL A 197 15.43 6.29 11.01
N GLN A 198 15.49 6.37 12.34
CA GLN A 198 15.85 5.22 13.19
C GLN A 198 14.82 4.07 13.05
N ALA A 199 13.54 4.40 12.93
CA ALA A 199 12.50 3.41 12.71
C ALA A 199 12.71 2.69 11.36
N ILE A 200 12.95 3.44 10.28
CA ILE A 200 13.21 2.92 8.93
C ILE A 200 14.48 2.05 8.91
N ASP A 201 15.57 2.51 9.55
CA ASP A 201 16.82 1.76 9.66
C ASP A 201 16.61 0.39 10.35
N SER A 202 15.58 0.26 11.19
CA SER A 202 15.24 -1.01 11.86
C SER A 202 14.44 -1.99 10.99
N PHE A 203 13.84 -1.57 9.88
CA PHE A 203 12.91 -2.40 9.08
C PHE A 203 13.58 -3.68 8.58
N ALA A 204 14.80 -3.58 8.03
CA ALA A 204 15.49 -4.71 7.44
C ALA A 204 15.75 -5.84 8.45
N THR A 205 16.12 -5.48 9.69
CA THR A 205 16.32 -6.42 10.80
C THR A 205 15.04 -7.12 11.24
N ARG A 206 13.89 -6.57 10.85
CA ARG A 206 12.55 -7.10 11.11
C ARG A 206 11.95 -7.79 9.89
N GLY A 207 12.76 -8.00 8.85
CA GLY A 207 12.36 -8.65 7.61
C GLY A 207 11.37 -7.82 6.80
N VAL A 208 11.47 -6.49 6.83
CA VAL A 208 10.64 -5.58 6.04
C VAL A 208 11.54 -4.60 5.28
N PHE A 209 11.17 -4.26 4.05
CA PHE A 209 11.56 -3.01 3.40
C PHE A 209 10.31 -2.36 2.83
N HIS A 210 10.31 -1.03 2.72
CA HIS A 210 9.19 -0.21 2.27
C HIS A 210 9.09 -0.12 0.75
N GLY A 211 10.23 0.01 0.05
CA GLY A 211 10.29 -0.02 -1.42
C GLY A 211 9.81 1.27 -2.11
N ASP A 212 8.91 2.04 -1.48
CA ASP A 212 8.38 3.30 -2.03
C ASP A 212 8.53 4.52 -1.09
N ILE A 213 9.76 4.79 -0.66
CA ILE A 213 10.05 6.00 0.13
C ILE A 213 10.10 7.22 -0.80
N ASN A 214 9.09 8.09 -0.67
CA ASN A 214 8.95 9.34 -1.41
C ASN A 214 8.34 10.46 -0.54
N HIS A 215 8.27 11.70 -1.04
CA HIS A 215 7.79 12.86 -0.28
C HIS A 215 6.30 12.81 0.11
N ASN A 216 5.47 12.02 -0.58
CA ASN A 216 4.04 11.93 -0.30
C ASN A 216 3.73 10.89 0.78
N ASN A 217 4.60 9.89 0.92
CA ASN A 217 4.42 8.79 1.88
C ASN A 217 4.97 9.09 3.29
N VAL A 218 5.48 10.31 3.52
CA VAL A 218 5.95 10.76 4.83
C VAL A 218 5.03 11.86 5.33
N LEU A 219 4.37 11.62 6.46
CA LEU A 219 3.40 12.52 7.09
C LEU A 219 4.00 13.16 8.34
N PHE A 220 3.66 14.42 8.55
CA PHE A 220 4.04 15.23 9.71
C PHE A 220 2.79 15.69 10.45
N SER A 221 2.70 15.37 11.73
CA SER A 221 1.50 15.54 12.54
C SER A 221 1.81 16.14 13.93
N PRO A 222 0.94 17.03 14.46
CA PRO A 222 -0.17 17.70 13.76
C PRO A 222 0.36 18.69 12.69
N PRO A 223 -0.47 19.10 11.70
CA PRO A 223 -0.02 19.95 10.58
C PRO A 223 0.55 21.30 11.01
N GLU A 224 -0.05 21.93 12.03
CA GLU A 224 0.28 23.31 12.45
C GLU A 224 1.55 23.36 13.30
N ARG A 225 1.85 22.28 14.01
CA ARG A 225 3.05 22.14 14.83
C ARG A 225 3.54 20.70 14.84
N PRO A 226 4.19 20.24 13.76
CA PRO A 226 4.64 18.88 13.63
C PRO A 226 5.53 18.42 14.79
N ALA A 227 5.13 17.34 15.44
CA ALA A 227 5.88 16.71 16.52
C ALA A 227 6.11 15.20 16.27
N ARG A 228 5.41 14.63 15.29
CA ARG A 228 5.47 13.22 14.90
C ARG A 228 5.66 13.12 13.39
N ALA A 229 6.60 12.29 12.97
CA ALA A 229 6.80 11.94 11.57
C ALA A 229 6.44 10.46 11.36
N VAL A 230 5.62 10.17 10.35
CA VAL A 230 5.00 8.86 10.13
C VAL A 230 5.19 8.44 8.68
N LEU A 231 5.67 7.22 8.46
CA LEU A 231 5.72 6.60 7.13
C LEU A 231 4.44 5.79 6.88
N ILE A 232 3.85 5.97 5.71
CA ILE A 232 2.63 5.30 5.27
C ILE A 232 2.87 4.52 3.97
N ASP A 233 1.92 3.66 3.61
CA ASP A 233 1.86 2.96 2.32
C ASP A 233 2.94 1.89 2.09
N PHE A 234 2.77 0.74 2.73
CA PHE A 234 3.67 -0.42 2.57
C PHE A 234 3.30 -1.33 1.40
N GLY A 235 2.37 -0.92 0.52
CA GLY A 235 1.84 -1.79 -0.56
C GLY A 235 2.89 -2.21 -1.59
N CYS A 236 3.94 -1.41 -1.77
CA CYS A 236 5.07 -1.69 -2.66
C CYS A 236 6.30 -2.28 -1.92
N GLY A 237 6.13 -2.66 -0.65
CA GLY A 237 7.21 -3.17 0.18
C GLY A 237 7.57 -4.61 -0.12
N GLY A 238 8.48 -5.14 0.69
CA GLY A 238 8.86 -6.54 0.65
C GLY A 238 9.01 -7.14 2.03
N ILE A 239 8.70 -8.43 2.11
CA ILE A 239 8.66 -9.21 3.34
C ILE A 239 9.65 -10.34 3.20
N ARG A 240 10.65 -10.38 4.09
CA ARG A 240 11.63 -11.47 4.09
C ARG A 240 10.94 -12.82 4.20
N GLN A 241 11.17 -13.72 3.24
CA GLN A 241 10.57 -15.05 3.26
C GLN A 241 11.31 -15.98 4.22
N LEU A 242 10.64 -17.02 4.71
CA LEU A 242 11.22 -17.92 5.72
C LEU A 242 12.44 -18.69 5.21
N ASN A 243 12.45 -18.99 3.92
CA ASN A 243 13.50 -19.72 3.21
C ASN A 243 14.41 -18.81 2.36
N GLU A 244 14.27 -17.48 2.48
CA GLU A 244 15.12 -16.54 1.77
C GLU A 244 16.49 -16.47 2.43
N ASP A 245 17.52 -16.73 1.64
CA ASP A 245 18.90 -16.64 2.09
C ASP A 245 19.29 -15.18 2.39
N GLU A 246 20.38 -15.02 3.14
CA GLU A 246 20.83 -13.69 3.58
C GLU A 246 21.35 -12.81 2.44
N GLU A 247 21.87 -13.40 1.36
CA GLU A 247 22.40 -12.66 0.22
C GLU A 247 21.26 -12.06 -0.60
N THR A 248 20.24 -12.86 -0.92
CA THR A 248 19.01 -12.42 -1.59
C THR A 248 18.31 -11.35 -0.78
N TRP A 249 18.14 -11.55 0.53
CA TRP A 249 17.53 -10.54 1.41
C TRP A 249 18.32 -9.23 1.42
N LYS A 250 19.64 -9.30 1.57
CA LYS A 250 20.51 -8.10 1.53
C LYS A 250 20.46 -7.40 0.18
N PHE A 251 20.42 -8.14 -0.92
CA PHE A 251 20.26 -7.59 -2.25
C PHE A 251 18.95 -6.80 -2.36
N ASN A 252 17.84 -7.39 -1.94
CA ASN A 252 16.52 -6.75 -1.98
C ASN A 252 16.46 -5.48 -1.10
N VAL A 253 16.98 -5.53 0.12
CA VAL A 253 17.07 -4.36 1.02
C VAL A 253 17.96 -3.26 0.42
N SER A 254 19.10 -3.63 -0.15
CA SER A 254 20.02 -2.69 -0.81
C SER A 254 19.37 -2.05 -2.05
N PHE A 255 18.62 -2.81 -2.82
CA PHE A 255 17.90 -2.35 -4.00
C PHE A 255 16.78 -1.35 -3.62
N ALA A 256 15.96 -1.67 -2.62
CA ALA A 256 14.93 -0.77 -2.09
C ALA A 256 15.57 0.54 -1.56
N ASN A 257 16.67 0.41 -0.82
CA ASN A 257 17.52 1.51 -0.36
C ASN A 257 16.80 2.54 0.53
N ASP A 258 15.83 2.08 1.30
CA ASP A 258 14.93 2.90 2.12
C ASP A 258 15.68 3.93 2.99
N SER A 259 16.65 3.47 3.77
CA SER A 259 17.46 4.30 4.66
C SER A 259 18.17 5.45 3.95
N ARG A 260 18.72 5.20 2.75
CA ARG A 260 19.38 6.24 1.97
C ARG A 260 18.36 7.19 1.33
N ARG A 261 17.23 6.65 0.86
CA ARG A 261 16.15 7.45 0.26
C ARG A 261 15.59 8.46 1.27
N ILE A 262 15.20 8.04 2.47
CA ILE A 262 14.63 8.97 3.45
C ILE A 262 15.62 10.08 3.82
N ARG A 263 16.90 9.74 4.03
CA ARG A 263 17.95 10.72 4.34
C ARG A 263 18.16 11.72 3.21
N ARG A 264 18.10 11.26 1.95
CA ARG A 264 18.17 12.13 0.78
C ARG A 264 16.99 13.10 0.74
N LEU A 265 15.76 12.61 0.91
CA LEU A 265 14.57 13.46 0.87
C LEU A 265 14.58 14.54 1.97
N LEU A 266 15.02 14.19 3.17
CA LEU A 266 15.16 15.15 4.28
C LEU A 266 16.26 16.17 4.00
N LYS A 267 17.40 15.74 3.43
CA LYS A 267 18.50 16.63 3.06
C LYS A 267 18.09 17.62 1.97
N GLU A 268 17.34 17.17 0.97
CA GLU A 268 16.77 18.03 -0.09
C GLU A 268 15.84 19.12 0.48
N LYS A 269 15.25 18.87 1.65
CA LYS A 269 14.41 19.82 2.41
C LYS A 269 15.15 20.54 3.55
N GLY A 270 16.49 20.51 3.55
CA GLY A 270 17.31 21.27 4.51
C GLY A 270 17.57 20.60 5.87
N VAL A 271 17.11 19.36 6.08
CA VAL A 271 17.34 18.61 7.33
C VAL A 271 18.41 17.54 7.14
N GLU A 272 19.58 17.73 7.74
CA GLU A 272 20.67 16.75 7.68
C GLU A 272 20.73 15.89 8.95
N ILE A 273 20.32 14.62 8.83
CA ILE A 273 20.42 13.64 9.91
C ILE A 273 21.76 12.91 9.82
N ARG A 274 22.73 13.30 10.66
CA ARG A 274 24.03 12.63 10.77
C ARG A 274 23.88 11.23 11.38
N VAL A 275 24.64 10.27 10.85
CA VAL A 275 24.74 8.92 11.41
C VAL A 275 25.70 8.97 12.60
N HIS A 276 25.31 8.41 13.75
CA HIS A 276 26.32 7.86 14.67
C HIS A 276 26.69 6.50 14.11
N THR A 277 27.74 6.46 13.29
CA THR A 277 28.41 5.19 13.03
C THR A 277 29.02 4.79 14.36
N GLY A 278 28.49 3.74 14.98
CA GLY A 278 29.16 3.07 16.09
C GLY A 278 30.41 2.37 15.56
N ASP A 279 31.43 3.14 15.19
CA ASP A 279 32.78 2.62 15.02
C ASP A 279 33.40 2.48 16.40
N GLY A 280 33.19 1.30 16.97
CA GLY A 280 33.72 0.92 18.26
C GLY A 280 34.03 -0.56 18.30
N ALA A 281 35.05 -0.99 17.56
CA ALA A 281 35.97 -2.08 17.95
C ALA A 281 36.97 -2.36 16.82
N THR A 282 38.19 -1.84 16.96
CA THR A 282 39.45 -2.63 16.90
C THR A 282 40.61 -1.69 17.20
N THR A 283 41.08 -1.74 18.45
CA THR A 283 42.50 -1.62 18.78
C THR A 283 43.01 -3.01 19.08
#